data_AF-A0A356ILR1-F1
#
_entry.id   AF-A0A356ILR1-F1
#
_cell.length_a   1.000
_cell.length_b   1.000
_cell.length_c   1.000
_cell.angle_alpha   90.00
_cell.angle_beta   90.00
_cell.angle_gamma   90.00
#
_symmetry.space_group_name_H-M   'P 1'
#
loop_
_entity.id
_entity.type
_entity.pdbx_description
1 polymer ?
#
loop_
_entity_poly.entity_id
_entity_poly.type
_entity_poly.pdbx_seq_one_letter_code
_entity_poly.pdbx_strand_id
1 'polypeptide(L)'
;GPVKAIPPLPEQRSAITTELDTEATEPEATLEQDTRAASGAAAPPSASEAPPGEQLEQRIRLATQTLNTNSPLPLVIIAVGSSATLVAKQAQELFLEDINGLVILDPVPLPGLEGYDETLDAMDLRIPVLDLAPEFNPRSNPKARADNARKLQQDAYQQRIIRGSNQDFRNAETQVLKAVRGWGEVRFKR
;
A
#
# COMPACT_ATOMS: atom_id res chain seq x y z
N GLY A 1 -33.28 -32.84 44.13
CA GLY A 1 -32.95 -31.54 44.75
C GLY A 1 -32.93 -30.48 43.66
N PRO A 2 -33.31 -29.22 43.95
CA PRO A 2 -33.81 -28.29 42.92
C PRO A 2 -32.73 -27.63 42.06
N VAL A 3 -33.15 -27.26 40.85
CA VAL A 3 -32.43 -26.38 39.92
C VAL A 3 -32.35 -24.97 40.51
N LYS A 4 -31.19 -24.31 40.42
CA LYS A 4 -31.02 -22.90 40.81
C LYS A 4 -31.00 -21.99 39.58
N ALA A 5 -31.71 -20.87 39.68
CA ALA A 5 -32.14 -20.05 38.54
C ALA A 5 -31.05 -19.12 37.97
N ILE A 6 -31.23 -18.78 36.69
CA ILE A 6 -30.48 -17.75 35.96
C ILE A 6 -31.13 -16.38 36.27
N PRO A 7 -30.36 -15.32 36.57
CA PRO A 7 -30.91 -13.97 36.77
C PRO A 7 -31.37 -13.32 35.44
N PRO A 8 -32.44 -12.51 35.45
CA PRO A 8 -32.96 -11.87 34.24
C PRO A 8 -32.13 -10.66 33.80
N LEU A 9 -32.11 -10.40 32.49
CA LEU A 9 -31.62 -9.17 31.88
C LEU A 9 -32.69 -8.05 32.01
N PRO A 10 -32.30 -6.78 32.26
CA PRO A 10 -33.25 -5.67 32.28
C PRO A 10 -33.71 -5.28 30.87
N GLU A 11 -35.01 -5.02 30.73
CA GLU A 11 -35.67 -4.68 29.46
C GLU A 11 -35.37 -3.24 28.98
N GLN A 12 -35.44 -3.06 27.67
CA GLN A 12 -35.42 -1.73 27.04
C GLN A 12 -36.67 -0.92 27.39
N ARG A 13 -36.52 0.40 27.56
CA ARG A 13 -37.63 1.35 27.41
C ARG A 13 -37.23 2.47 26.47
N SER A 14 -37.92 2.54 25.34
CA SER A 14 -37.85 3.65 24.40
C SER A 14 -38.45 4.92 25.01
N ALA A 15 -37.83 6.06 24.76
CA ALA A 15 -38.47 7.36 24.82
C ALA A 15 -38.21 8.06 23.48
N ILE A 16 -39.24 8.12 22.64
CA ILE A 16 -39.26 8.97 21.45
C ILE A 16 -39.83 10.31 21.90
N THR A 17 -39.12 11.40 21.63
CA THR A 17 -39.69 12.74 21.69
C THR A 17 -39.29 13.49 20.43
N THR A 18 -40.24 13.62 19.51
CA THR A 18 -40.14 14.48 18.33
C THR A 18 -40.86 15.77 18.66
N GLU A 19 -40.17 16.91 18.59
CA GLU A 19 -40.81 18.20 18.34
C GLU A 19 -40.09 18.86 17.15
N LEU A 20 -40.89 19.56 16.34
CA LEU A 20 -40.55 20.15 15.04
C LEU A 20 -40.89 21.65 15.08
N ASP A 21 -40.47 22.41 14.06
CA ASP A 21 -40.69 23.86 13.88
C ASP A 21 -39.91 24.75 14.89
N THR A 22 -39.41 25.97 14.59
CA THR A 22 -39.37 26.84 13.38
C THR A 22 -38.02 27.63 13.44
N GLU A 23 -37.49 28.38 12.46
CA GLU A 23 -37.94 28.89 11.14
C GLU A 23 -36.72 29.06 10.19
N ALA A 24 -36.87 29.70 9.03
CA ALA A 24 -35.76 30.03 8.11
C ALA A 24 -35.33 31.51 8.21
N THR A 25 -34.03 31.81 8.11
CA THR A 25 -33.50 33.17 7.81
C THR A 25 -32.09 33.11 7.20
N GLU A 26 -31.97 33.65 6.00
CA GLU A 26 -30.77 34.21 5.36
C GLU A 26 -31.22 35.50 4.64
N PRO A 27 -30.33 36.43 4.23
CA PRO A 27 -28.96 36.71 4.68
C PRO A 27 -28.78 38.20 5.07
N GLU A 28 -27.67 38.56 5.74
CA GLU A 28 -27.15 39.93 5.68
C GLU A 28 -25.64 39.95 5.43
N ALA A 29 -25.20 40.97 4.69
CA ALA A 29 -23.86 41.09 4.13
C ALA A 29 -23.03 42.19 4.81
N THR A 30 -21.83 42.41 4.27
CA THR A 30 -20.98 43.61 4.39
C THR A 30 -20.07 43.68 5.63
N LEU A 31 -18.76 43.49 5.43
CA LEU A 31 -17.88 44.62 5.09
C LEU A 31 -16.49 44.15 4.61
N GLU A 32 -15.90 44.94 3.73
CA GLU A 32 -14.57 44.75 3.17
C GLU A 32 -13.49 45.06 4.22
N GLN A 33 -12.36 44.34 4.22
CA GLN A 33 -11.10 44.95 4.64
C GLN A 33 -9.82 44.33 4.03
N ASP A 34 -9.24 45.16 3.17
CA ASP A 34 -7.80 45.40 2.96
C ASP A 34 -6.92 44.39 2.20
N THR A 35 -5.97 44.97 1.45
CA THR A 35 -5.16 44.32 0.42
C THR A 35 -3.67 44.57 0.64
N ARG A 36 -2.93 43.52 1.04
CA ARG A 36 -1.45 43.27 0.94
C ARG A 36 -0.96 42.56 2.22
N ALA A 37 -0.12 41.52 2.21
CA ALA A 37 0.94 41.17 1.28
C ALA A 37 1.37 39.69 1.40
N ALA A 38 1.80 39.11 0.27
CA ALA A 38 2.85 38.09 0.15
C ALA A 38 2.93 36.94 1.19
N SER A 39 2.38 35.79 0.81
CA SER A 39 3.21 34.58 0.74
C SER A 39 2.85 33.78 -0.51
N GLY A 40 3.87 33.36 -1.26
CA GLY A 40 3.70 32.65 -2.52
C GLY A 40 3.27 31.20 -2.29
N ALA A 41 1.98 30.98 -2.03
CA ALA A 41 1.37 29.68 -2.24
C ALA A 41 1.36 29.40 -3.76
N ALA A 42 2.41 28.73 -4.25
CA ALA A 42 2.37 28.12 -5.56
C ALA A 42 1.11 27.25 -5.62
N ALA A 43 0.27 27.46 -6.63
CA ALA A 43 -0.93 26.66 -6.80
C ALA A 43 -0.54 25.17 -6.79
N PRO A 44 -1.32 24.29 -6.14
CA PRO A 44 -1.07 22.86 -6.25
C PRO A 44 -1.05 22.52 -7.74
N PRO A 45 -0.05 21.77 -8.23
CA PRO A 45 0.03 21.45 -9.66
C PRO A 45 -1.29 20.78 -10.05
N SER A 46 -1.96 21.35 -11.07
CA SER A 46 -3.26 20.88 -11.54
C SER A 46 -3.24 19.36 -11.67
N ALA A 47 -4.21 18.70 -11.05
CA ALA A 47 -4.27 17.23 -11.03
C ALA A 47 -4.20 16.73 -12.48
N SER A 48 -3.07 16.11 -12.84
CA SER A 48 -2.81 15.67 -14.20
C SER A 48 -3.89 14.66 -14.60
N GLU A 49 -4.51 14.88 -15.76
CA GLU A 49 -5.57 14.02 -16.31
C GLU A 49 -5.01 12.70 -16.88
N ALA A 50 -3.72 12.43 -16.64
CA ALA A 50 -3.07 11.17 -16.95
C ALA A 50 -3.69 10.00 -16.15
N PRO A 51 -3.82 8.80 -16.75
CA PRO A 51 -4.25 7.59 -16.05
C PRO A 51 -3.49 7.36 -14.73
N PRO A 52 -4.11 6.76 -13.70
CA PRO A 52 -3.48 6.60 -12.38
C PRO A 52 -2.10 5.90 -12.38
N GLY A 53 -1.84 5.05 -13.37
CA GLY A 53 -0.54 4.40 -13.61
C GLY A 53 0.55 5.38 -14.08
N GLU A 54 0.29 6.20 -15.11
CA GLU A 54 1.25 7.19 -15.61
C GLU A 54 1.66 8.19 -14.52
N GLN A 55 0.72 8.60 -13.67
CA GLN A 55 1.03 9.43 -12.51
C GLN A 55 1.91 8.71 -11.47
N LEU A 56 1.70 7.40 -11.27
CA LEU A 56 2.53 6.60 -10.35
C LEU A 56 3.96 6.48 -10.89
N GLU A 57 4.12 6.20 -12.18
CA GLU A 57 5.42 6.16 -12.84
C GLU A 57 6.17 7.49 -12.70
N GLN A 58 5.56 8.61 -13.06
CA GLN A 58 6.20 9.92 -12.98
C GLN A 58 6.64 10.25 -11.55
N ARG A 59 5.81 9.93 -10.54
CA ARG A 59 6.17 10.09 -9.12
C ARG A 59 7.35 9.21 -8.71
N ILE A 60 7.39 7.94 -9.13
CA ILE A 60 8.50 7.03 -8.85
C ILE A 60 9.79 7.57 -9.49
N ARG A 61 9.75 7.94 -10.78
CA ARG A 61 10.90 8.45 -11.53
C ARG A 61 11.50 9.73 -10.92
N LEU A 62 10.65 10.67 -10.48
CA LEU A 62 11.11 11.90 -9.81
C LEU A 62 11.72 11.59 -8.43
N ALA A 63 11.17 10.62 -7.70
CA ALA A 63 11.70 10.19 -6.42
C ALA A 63 13.07 9.49 -6.57
N THR A 64 13.24 8.58 -7.53
CA THR A 64 14.52 7.90 -7.78
C THR A 64 15.61 8.88 -8.21
N GLN A 65 15.31 9.79 -9.16
CA GLN A 65 16.25 10.83 -9.59
C GLN A 65 16.72 11.72 -8.42
N THR A 66 15.77 12.11 -7.55
CA THR A 66 16.06 12.93 -6.37
C THR A 66 16.93 12.17 -5.37
N LEU A 67 16.66 10.89 -5.12
CA LEU A 67 17.46 10.07 -4.20
C LEU A 67 18.87 9.82 -4.75
N ASN A 68 18.99 9.40 -6.01
CA ASN A 68 20.29 9.13 -6.66
C ASN A 68 21.20 10.36 -6.71
N THR A 69 20.64 11.56 -6.91
CA THR A 69 21.40 12.82 -6.90
C THR A 69 21.96 13.17 -5.52
N ASN A 70 21.23 12.87 -4.44
CA ASN A 70 21.59 13.28 -3.08
C ASN A 70 22.35 12.20 -2.29
N SER A 71 22.16 10.92 -2.59
CA SER A 71 22.81 9.80 -1.91
C SER A 71 22.78 8.55 -2.80
N PRO A 72 23.88 8.20 -3.50
CA PRO A 72 23.94 7.05 -4.42
C PRO A 72 24.09 5.72 -3.63
N LEU A 73 23.08 5.42 -2.82
CA LEU A 73 22.90 4.14 -2.15
C LEU A 73 21.97 3.23 -2.96
N PRO A 74 22.07 1.89 -2.81
CA PRO A 74 21.14 0.98 -3.47
C PRO A 74 19.69 1.28 -3.13
N LEU A 75 18.88 1.56 -4.15
CA LEU A 75 17.50 2.00 -4.00
C LEU A 75 16.55 0.80 -4.09
N VAL A 76 15.65 0.68 -3.12
CA VAL A 76 14.68 -0.41 -3.00
C VAL A 76 13.28 0.18 -2.84
N ILE A 77 12.33 -0.26 -3.67
CA ILE A 77 10.91 0.08 -3.47
C ILE A 77 10.29 -0.93 -2.52
N ILE A 78 9.49 -0.46 -1.56
CA ILE A 78 8.70 -1.28 -0.65
C ILE A 78 7.23 -0.92 -0.85
N ALA A 79 6.40 -1.89 -1.23
CA ALA A 79 5.01 -1.66 -1.60
C ALA A 79 4.09 -2.71 -0.96
N VAL A 80 2.83 -2.33 -0.69
CA VAL A 80 1.86 -3.14 0.08
C VAL A 80 0.53 -3.25 -0.65
N GLY A 81 -0.10 -4.43 -0.65
CA GLY A 81 -1.43 -4.64 -1.21
C GLY A 81 -1.51 -4.28 -2.70
N SER A 82 -2.51 -3.49 -3.10
CA SER A 82 -2.68 -3.07 -4.49
C SER A 82 -1.50 -2.25 -5.02
N SER A 83 -0.79 -1.50 -4.17
CA SER A 83 0.40 -0.76 -4.61
C SER A 83 1.56 -1.69 -4.97
N ALA A 84 1.67 -2.87 -4.34
CA ALA A 84 2.67 -3.87 -4.68
C ALA A 84 2.42 -4.45 -6.08
N THR A 85 1.16 -4.76 -6.39
CA THR A 85 0.71 -5.23 -7.71
C THR A 85 0.98 -4.20 -8.80
N LEU A 86 0.61 -2.93 -8.57
CA LEU A 86 0.85 -1.85 -9.53
C LEU A 86 2.34 -1.61 -9.78
N VAL A 87 3.16 -1.52 -8.72
CA VAL A 87 4.61 -1.33 -8.86
C VAL A 87 5.27 -2.53 -9.55
N ALA A 88 4.81 -3.75 -9.27
CA ALA A 88 5.36 -4.94 -9.89
C ALA A 88 4.98 -5.06 -11.38
N LYS A 89 3.80 -4.61 -11.81
CA LYS A 89 3.49 -4.41 -13.25
C LYS A 89 4.42 -3.35 -13.86
N GLN A 90 4.48 -2.18 -13.22
CA GLN A 90 5.29 -1.05 -13.67
C GLN A 90 6.78 -1.45 -13.83
N ALA A 91 7.26 -2.39 -13.01
CA ALA A 91 8.61 -2.95 -13.06
C ALA A 91 8.87 -3.94 -14.22
N GLN A 92 7.83 -4.49 -14.87
CA GLN A 92 8.00 -5.24 -16.12
C GLN A 92 8.14 -4.31 -17.32
N GLU A 93 7.34 -3.24 -17.35
CA GLU A 93 7.28 -2.29 -18.47
C GLU A 93 8.47 -1.32 -18.48
N LEU A 94 9.04 -1.01 -17.32
CA LEU A 94 10.18 -0.09 -17.19
C LEU A 94 11.53 -0.78 -17.13
N PHE A 95 12.46 -0.16 -17.86
CA PHE A 95 13.86 -0.09 -17.44
C PHE A 95 13.97 0.70 -16.13
N LEU A 96 13.75 0.01 -15.01
CA LEU A 96 14.05 0.52 -13.67
C LEU A 96 15.57 0.51 -13.39
N GLU A 97 16.37 1.16 -14.26
CA GLU A 97 17.85 1.20 -14.16
C GLU A 97 18.32 1.73 -12.80
N ASP A 98 17.53 2.63 -12.21
CA ASP A 98 17.77 3.28 -10.92
C ASP A 98 17.27 2.50 -9.69
N ILE A 99 16.61 1.34 -9.83
CA ILE A 99 16.08 0.55 -8.70
C ILE A 99 16.77 -0.80 -8.63
N ASN A 100 17.39 -1.07 -7.48
CA ASN A 100 18.18 -2.29 -7.26
C ASN A 100 17.37 -3.44 -6.67
N GLY A 101 16.12 -3.22 -6.26
CA GLY A 101 15.24 -4.29 -5.83
C GLY A 101 13.83 -3.84 -5.43
N LEU A 102 12.94 -4.81 -5.30
CA LEU A 102 11.54 -4.62 -4.95
C LEU A 102 11.16 -5.50 -3.75
N VAL A 103 10.47 -4.93 -2.78
CA VAL A 103 9.78 -5.67 -1.71
C VAL A 103 8.28 -5.54 -1.91
N ILE A 104 7.60 -6.68 -2.08
CA ILE A 104 6.14 -6.76 -2.14
C ILE A 104 5.60 -7.35 -0.83
N LEU A 105 4.61 -6.69 -0.24
CA LEU A 105 3.94 -7.14 0.98
C LEU A 105 2.46 -7.43 0.66
N ASP A 106 2.07 -8.70 0.79
CA ASP A 106 0.70 -9.17 0.60
C ASP A 106 -0.02 -8.57 -0.63
N PRO A 107 0.50 -8.75 -1.86
CA PRO A 107 -0.04 -8.11 -3.06
C PRO A 107 -1.52 -8.48 -3.28
N VAL A 108 -2.29 -7.53 -3.81
CA VAL A 108 -3.73 -7.70 -4.09
C VAL A 108 -3.91 -8.07 -5.56
N PRO A 109 -4.65 -9.14 -5.91
CA PRO A 109 -4.99 -9.41 -7.30
C PRO A 109 -5.81 -8.25 -7.89
N LEU A 110 -5.41 -7.75 -9.05
CA LEU A 110 -6.09 -6.66 -9.75
C LEU A 110 -6.62 -7.18 -11.10
N PRO A 111 -7.74 -7.94 -11.15
CA PRO A 111 -8.19 -8.61 -12.37
C PRO A 111 -8.67 -7.66 -13.50
N GLY A 112 -8.78 -6.35 -13.23
CA GLY A 112 -9.00 -5.33 -14.25
C GLY A 112 -7.70 -4.69 -14.77
N LEU A 113 -6.53 -5.15 -14.33
CA LEU A 113 -5.22 -4.67 -14.76
C LEU A 113 -4.78 -5.49 -15.98
N GLU A 114 -5.02 -4.96 -17.17
CA GLU A 114 -4.71 -5.67 -18.42
C GLU A 114 -3.25 -6.11 -18.49
N GLY A 115 -3.01 -7.36 -18.91
CA GLY A 115 -1.68 -7.92 -19.10
C GLY A 115 -0.89 -8.20 -17.82
N TYR A 116 -1.54 -8.36 -16.65
CA TYR A 116 -0.85 -8.63 -15.40
C TYR A 116 -1.56 -9.64 -14.47
N ASP A 117 -0.92 -10.78 -14.25
CA ASP A 117 -1.25 -11.80 -13.24
C ASP A 117 -0.19 -11.76 -12.13
N GLU A 118 -0.55 -11.35 -10.91
CA GLU A 118 0.42 -11.20 -9.81
C GLU A 118 1.07 -12.51 -9.36
N THR A 119 0.57 -13.66 -9.84
CA THR A 119 1.15 -14.98 -9.61
C THR A 119 2.19 -15.39 -10.64
N LEU A 120 2.25 -14.72 -11.79
CA LEU A 120 3.21 -14.98 -12.86
C LEU A 120 4.16 -13.80 -13.06
N ASP A 121 3.60 -12.60 -13.19
CA ASP A 121 4.26 -11.43 -13.76
C ASP A 121 5.18 -10.68 -12.78
N ALA A 122 4.85 -10.67 -11.48
CA ALA A 122 5.78 -10.22 -10.43
C ALA A 122 7.07 -11.06 -10.37
N MET A 123 7.10 -12.24 -11.01
CA MET A 123 8.25 -13.13 -11.00
C MET A 123 9.20 -12.86 -12.18
N ASP A 124 8.73 -12.31 -13.30
CA ASP A 124 9.55 -12.03 -14.51
C ASP A 124 10.38 -10.74 -14.41
N LEU A 125 10.56 -10.23 -13.19
CA LEU A 125 11.28 -8.99 -12.94
C LEU A 125 12.79 -9.22 -12.95
N ARG A 126 13.49 -8.41 -13.76
CA ARG A 126 14.97 -8.42 -13.86
C ARG A 126 15.70 -7.92 -12.61
N ILE A 127 14.95 -7.47 -11.60
CA ILE A 127 15.47 -6.96 -10.33
C ILE A 127 15.21 -7.97 -9.19
N PRO A 128 16.08 -8.06 -8.16
CA PRO A 128 15.81 -8.83 -6.95
C PRO A 128 14.45 -8.50 -6.32
N VAL A 129 13.65 -9.54 -6.04
CA VAL A 129 12.33 -9.42 -5.39
C VAL A 129 12.32 -10.11 -4.04
N LEU A 130 11.79 -9.44 -3.01
CA LEU A 130 11.40 -10.04 -1.73
C LEU A 130 9.87 -10.02 -1.60
N ASP A 131 9.27 -11.20 -1.59
CA ASP A 131 7.83 -11.39 -1.37
C ASP A 131 7.55 -11.77 0.09
N LEU A 132 6.92 -10.85 0.81
CA LEU A 132 6.47 -11.07 2.19
C LEU A 132 4.96 -11.31 2.21
N ALA A 133 4.57 -12.53 2.53
CA ALA A 133 3.17 -12.89 2.70
C ALA A 133 2.83 -13.11 4.19
N PRO A 134 1.60 -12.79 4.62
CA PRO A 134 1.14 -13.13 5.95
C PRO A 134 0.85 -14.63 6.05
N GLU A 135 0.94 -15.17 7.26
CA GLU A 135 0.55 -16.55 7.54
C GLU A 135 -0.98 -16.74 7.45
N PHE A 136 -1.76 -15.74 7.86
CA PHE A 136 -3.22 -15.82 7.91
C PHE A 136 -3.88 -14.93 6.86
N ASN A 137 -4.76 -15.55 6.07
CA ASN A 137 -5.64 -14.93 5.07
C ASN A 137 -4.92 -14.00 4.07
N PRO A 138 -3.84 -14.43 3.38
CA PRO A 138 -3.16 -13.58 2.39
C PRO A 138 -4.11 -13.14 1.26
N ARG A 139 -3.93 -11.90 0.76
CA ARG A 139 -4.80 -11.31 -0.27
C ARG A 139 -4.62 -11.95 -1.66
N SER A 140 -3.45 -12.53 -1.93
CA SER A 140 -3.17 -13.38 -3.10
C SER A 140 -2.38 -14.62 -2.67
N ASN A 141 -2.52 -15.73 -3.42
CA ASN A 141 -2.00 -17.05 -3.03
C ASN A 141 -0.45 -17.10 -3.03
N PRO A 142 0.23 -17.15 -1.87
CA PRO A 142 1.70 -17.12 -1.82
C PRO A 142 2.33 -18.38 -2.42
N LYS A 143 1.69 -19.55 -2.23
CA LYS A 143 2.17 -20.81 -2.79
C LYS A 143 2.18 -20.77 -4.32
N ALA A 144 1.16 -20.17 -4.94
CA ALA A 144 1.12 -20.00 -6.40
C ALA A 144 2.31 -19.15 -6.88
N ARG A 145 2.56 -17.99 -6.26
CA ARG A 145 3.71 -17.11 -6.59
C ARG A 145 5.04 -17.87 -6.49
N ALA A 146 5.28 -18.55 -5.36
CA ALA A 146 6.53 -19.28 -5.13
C ALA A 146 6.73 -20.49 -6.06
N ASP A 147 5.66 -21.22 -6.38
CA ASP A 147 5.74 -22.34 -7.33
C ASP A 147 5.94 -21.84 -8.77
N ASN A 148 5.38 -20.68 -9.14
CA ASN A 148 5.59 -20.06 -10.45
C ASN A 148 7.00 -19.45 -10.59
N ALA A 149 7.53 -18.74 -9.59
CA ALA A 149 8.93 -18.32 -9.57
C ALA A 149 9.90 -19.50 -9.78
N ARG A 150 9.63 -20.65 -9.15
CA ARG A 150 10.43 -21.86 -9.33
C ARG A 150 10.34 -22.43 -10.75
N LYS A 151 9.15 -22.46 -11.36
CA LYS A 151 8.97 -22.89 -12.76
C LYS A 151 9.74 -21.98 -13.74
N LEU A 152 9.73 -20.68 -13.49
CA LEU A 152 10.42 -19.66 -14.28
C LEU A 152 11.91 -19.52 -13.95
N GLN A 153 12.45 -20.32 -13.03
CA GLN A 153 13.87 -20.32 -12.61
C GLN A 153 14.37 -18.95 -12.12
N GLN A 154 13.54 -18.22 -11.39
CA GLN A 154 13.80 -16.84 -10.98
C GLN A 154 14.66 -16.75 -9.70
N ASP A 155 15.98 -16.92 -9.86
CA ASP A 155 16.98 -16.86 -8.76
C ASP A 155 17.02 -15.50 -8.01
N ALA A 156 16.51 -14.44 -8.64
CA ALA A 156 16.38 -13.11 -8.07
C ALA A 156 15.23 -13.01 -7.03
N TYR A 157 14.26 -13.92 -7.07
CA TYR A 157 13.07 -13.92 -6.22
C TYR A 157 13.28 -14.70 -4.92
N GLN A 158 12.85 -14.11 -3.78
CA GLN A 158 12.76 -14.80 -2.50
C GLN A 158 11.40 -14.55 -1.84
N GLN A 159 10.66 -15.61 -1.52
CA GLN A 159 9.48 -15.52 -0.65
C GLN A 159 9.80 -15.79 0.82
N ARG A 160 9.11 -15.10 1.74
CA ARG A 160 9.04 -15.46 3.17
C ARG A 160 7.62 -15.29 3.69
N ILE A 161 7.14 -16.28 4.44
CA ILE A 161 5.89 -16.18 5.21
C ILE A 161 6.22 -15.56 6.57
N ILE A 162 5.56 -14.45 6.92
CA ILE A 162 5.69 -13.83 8.24
C ILE A 162 4.76 -14.56 9.22
N ARG A 163 5.34 -15.16 10.26
CA ARG A 163 4.62 -16.02 11.21
C ARG A 163 3.80 -15.20 12.20
N GLY A 164 2.61 -15.68 12.51
CA GLY A 164 1.66 -15.02 13.40
C GLY A 164 0.93 -13.81 12.80
N SER A 165 1.19 -13.44 11.53
CA SER A 165 0.68 -12.19 10.97
C SER A 165 -0.56 -12.36 10.10
N ASN A 166 -1.38 -11.30 10.07
CA ASN A 166 -2.49 -11.13 9.15
C ASN A 166 -2.10 -10.18 7.99
N GLN A 167 -3.05 -9.92 7.09
CA GLN A 167 -2.96 -9.01 5.95
C GLN A 167 -2.37 -7.61 6.22
N ASP A 168 -2.51 -7.08 7.44
CA ASP A 168 -2.01 -5.75 7.81
C ASP A 168 -0.62 -5.82 8.49
N PHE A 169 -0.10 -7.03 8.71
CA PHE A 169 1.11 -7.31 9.49
C PHE A 169 1.15 -6.69 10.90
N ARG A 170 -0.03 -6.40 11.50
CA ARG A 170 -0.14 -5.80 12.83
C ARG A 170 0.52 -6.71 13.89
N ASN A 171 1.36 -6.12 14.74
CA ASN A 171 2.21 -6.80 15.72
C ASN A 171 3.33 -7.68 15.11
N ALA A 172 3.51 -7.65 13.79
CA ALA A 172 4.57 -8.35 13.07
C ALA A 172 5.52 -7.39 12.33
N GLU A 173 5.39 -6.08 12.54
CA GLU A 173 6.17 -5.01 11.90
C GLU A 173 7.67 -5.20 12.16
N THR A 174 8.06 -5.62 13.36
CA THR A 174 9.45 -5.95 13.70
C THR A 174 9.97 -7.16 12.92
N GLN A 175 9.11 -8.15 12.61
CA GLN A 175 9.50 -9.29 11.77
C GLN A 175 9.68 -8.86 10.31
N VAL A 176 8.75 -8.05 9.78
CA VAL A 176 8.83 -7.45 8.44
C VAL A 176 10.12 -6.63 8.29
N LEU A 177 10.40 -5.70 9.22
CA LEU A 177 11.61 -4.87 9.19
C LEU A 177 12.89 -5.71 9.24
N LYS A 178 12.94 -6.77 10.06
CA LYS A 178 14.07 -7.71 10.09
C LYS A 178 14.21 -8.48 8.78
N ALA A 179 13.10 -8.92 8.19
CA ALA A 179 13.10 -9.66 6.93
C ALA A 179 13.65 -8.80 5.78
N VAL A 180 13.17 -7.56 5.66
CA VAL A 180 13.63 -6.58 4.65
C VAL A 180 15.09 -6.23 4.86
N ARG A 181 15.51 -5.86 6.09
CA ARG A 181 16.91 -5.51 6.39
C ARG A 181 17.86 -6.66 6.09
N GLY A 182 17.57 -7.87 6.59
CA GLY A 182 18.44 -9.03 6.36
C GLY A 182 18.49 -9.47 4.89
N TRP A 183 17.43 -9.24 4.10
CA TRP A 183 17.48 -9.43 2.65
C TRP A 183 18.34 -8.38 1.96
N GLY A 184 18.17 -7.09 2.31
CA GLY A 184 18.97 -6.01 1.76
C GLY A 184 20.46 -6.13 2.11
N GLU A 185 20.80 -6.59 3.31
CA GLU A 185 22.18 -6.90 3.69
C GLU A 185 22.79 -8.01 2.83
N VAL A 186 22.03 -9.08 2.53
CA VAL A 186 22.52 -10.18 1.68
C VAL A 186 22.64 -9.76 0.21
N ARG A 187 21.78 -8.86 -0.28
CA ARG A 187 21.74 -8.46 -1.71
C ARG A 187 22.61 -7.25 -2.05
N PHE A 188 22.82 -6.31 -1.13
CA PHE A 188 23.37 -4.98 -1.45
C PHE A 188 24.56 -4.53 -0.58
N LYS A 189 24.90 -5.25 0.49
CA LYS A 189 26.08 -4.95 1.31
C LYS A 189 27.32 -5.42 0.57
N ARG A 190 28.26 -4.49 0.37
CA ARG A 190 29.60 -4.76 -0.18
C ARG A 190 30.60 -4.96 0.97
#